data_AF-A0A2V9CD38-F1
#
_entry.id   AF-A0A2V9CD38-F1
#
_cell.length_a   1.000
_cell.length_b   1.000
_cell.length_c   1.000
_cell.angle_alpha   90.00
_cell.angle_beta   90.00
_cell.angle_gamma   90.00
#
_symmetry.space_group_name_H-M   'P 1'
#
loop_
_entity.id
_entity.type
_entity.pdbx_description
1 polymer ?
#
loop_
_entity_poly.entity_id
_entity_poly.type
_entity_poly.pdbx_seq_one_letter_code
_entity_poly.pdbx_strand_id
1 'polypeptide(L)'
;MRRIVASFLFAAGASQFAPPGLAAEEKYEVTVERGVAAKMRDGVTLRADIYRPKADGKFPVLLVRTPYDKTGEMNFGLRAAARGYVVISQDVRGRFTSEG
;
A
#
# COMPACT_ATOMS: atom_id res chain seq x y z
N MET A 1 -24.46 -17.58 64.87
CA MET A 1 -25.44 -17.17 63.83
C MET A 1 -24.71 -17.09 62.49
N ARG A 2 -25.03 -18.04 61.60
CA ARG A 2 -24.38 -18.27 60.31
C ARG A 2 -24.96 -17.31 59.27
N ARG A 3 -24.13 -16.53 58.58
CA ARG A 3 -24.49 -15.88 57.32
C ARG A 3 -23.43 -16.21 56.27
N ILE A 4 -23.78 -17.19 55.46
CA ILE A 4 -23.11 -17.60 54.23
C ILE A 4 -23.26 -16.44 53.25
N VAL A 5 -22.14 -15.93 52.71
CA VAL A 5 -22.18 -15.08 51.52
C VAL A 5 -21.54 -15.89 50.40
N ALA A 6 -22.38 -16.22 49.43
CA ALA A 6 -22.06 -17.07 48.30
C ALA A 6 -21.13 -16.36 47.31
N SER A 7 -20.05 -17.03 46.99
CA SER A 7 -19.18 -16.75 45.85
C SER A 7 -20.00 -16.85 44.56
N PHE A 8 -20.07 -15.76 43.79
CA PHE A 8 -20.46 -15.80 42.39
C PHE A 8 -19.27 -15.39 41.54
N LEU A 9 -18.53 -16.39 41.08
CA LEU A 9 -17.68 -16.28 39.90
C LEU A 9 -18.61 -15.97 38.72
N PHE A 10 -18.50 -14.78 38.14
CA PHE A 10 -19.09 -14.49 36.83
C PHE A 10 -17.96 -14.54 35.79
N ALA A 11 -17.73 -15.74 35.26
CA ALA A 11 -17.01 -15.90 34.01
C ALA A 11 -17.98 -15.50 32.87
N ALA A 12 -17.87 -14.27 32.39
CA ALA A 12 -18.51 -13.83 31.15
C ALA A 12 -17.44 -13.79 30.05
N GLY A 13 -17.73 -14.50 28.97
CA GLY A 13 -16.77 -14.95 27.99
C GLY A 13 -15.95 -13.84 27.34
N ALA A 14 -14.73 -14.21 26.97
CA ALA A 14 -14.03 -13.56 25.88
C ALA A 14 -14.95 -13.55 24.65
N SER A 15 -15.59 -12.43 24.37
CA SER A 15 -16.11 -12.18 23.03
C SER A 15 -14.89 -11.97 22.15
N GLN A 16 -14.41 -13.08 21.58
CA GLN A 16 -13.43 -13.11 20.52
C GLN A 16 -14.09 -12.57 19.24
N PHE A 17 -14.38 -11.27 19.19
CA PHE A 17 -14.32 -10.60 17.90
C PHE A 17 -12.84 -10.50 17.55
N ALA A 18 -12.35 -11.48 16.80
CA ALA A 18 -11.11 -11.33 16.08
C ALA A 18 -11.18 -9.99 15.34
N PRO A 19 -10.20 -9.08 15.48
CA PRO A 19 -10.23 -7.84 14.71
C PRO A 19 -10.30 -8.24 13.23
N PRO A 20 -11.16 -7.60 12.42
CA PRO A 20 -11.20 -7.85 10.98
C PRO A 20 -9.76 -7.78 10.48
N GLY A 21 -9.29 -8.87 9.86
CA GLY A 21 -7.88 -9.22 9.76
C GLY A 21 -6.99 -8.00 9.52
N LEU A 22 -5.99 -7.80 10.38
CA LEU A 22 -5.08 -6.64 10.48
C LEU A 22 -4.87 -5.93 9.13
N ALA A 23 -5.81 -5.08 8.75
CA ALA A 23 -5.62 -4.16 7.65
C ALA A 23 -4.55 -3.20 8.15
N ALA A 24 -3.37 -3.24 7.54
CA ALA A 24 -2.31 -2.29 7.88
C ALA A 24 -2.90 -0.87 7.79
N GLU A 25 -2.79 -0.14 8.89
CA GLU A 25 -3.34 1.20 9.03
C GLU A 25 -2.81 2.11 7.91
N GLU A 26 -3.71 2.80 7.23
CA GLU A 26 -3.37 3.81 6.22
C GLU A 26 -2.94 5.09 6.94
N LYS A 27 -1.64 5.18 7.22
CA LYS A 27 -1.03 6.21 8.08
C LYS A 27 -0.62 7.49 7.34
N TYR A 28 -0.40 7.42 6.02
CA TYR A 28 0.18 8.52 5.25
C TYR A 28 -0.77 9.08 4.20
N GLU A 29 -0.81 10.40 4.05
CA GLU A 29 -1.27 11.03 2.81
C GLU A 29 -0.35 10.61 1.65
N VAL A 30 -0.87 10.59 0.42
CA VAL A 30 -0.12 10.12 -0.76
C VAL A 30 0.07 11.25 -1.76
N THR A 31 1.30 11.39 -2.26
CA THR A 31 1.62 12.22 -3.43
C THR A 31 1.78 11.30 -4.65
N VAL A 32 1.29 11.74 -5.81
CA VAL A 32 1.39 10.98 -7.06
C VAL A 32 2.09 11.83 -8.12
N GLU A 33 3.18 11.31 -8.66
CA GLU A 33 3.93 11.90 -9.77
C GLU A 33 3.67 11.05 -11.02
N ARG A 34 3.09 11.66 -12.07
CA ARG A 34 2.65 10.94 -13.28
C ARG A 34 3.67 11.05 -14.40
N GLY A 35 3.82 9.99 -15.19
CA GLY A 35 4.61 10.01 -16.43
C GLY A 35 6.09 10.32 -16.25
N VAL A 36 6.66 9.99 -15.08
CA VAL A 36 8.08 10.15 -14.77
C VAL A 36 8.92 9.36 -15.78
N ALA A 37 9.94 10.01 -16.34
CA ALA A 37 10.81 9.44 -17.36
C ALA A 37 11.93 8.59 -16.73
N ALA A 38 12.14 7.39 -17.25
CA ALA A 38 13.29 6.54 -16.94
C ALA A 38 14.05 6.20 -18.22
N LYS A 39 15.26 6.77 -18.39
CA LYS A 39 16.11 6.51 -19.55
C LYS A 39 16.84 5.18 -19.40
N MET A 40 16.64 4.27 -20.34
CA MET A 40 17.29 2.97 -20.37
C MET A 40 18.67 3.04 -21.04
N ARG A 41 19.47 1.98 -20.89
CA ARG A 41 20.84 1.88 -21.45
C ARG A 41 20.93 2.06 -22.96
N ASP A 42 19.86 1.75 -23.68
CA ASP A 42 19.76 1.86 -25.13
C ASP A 42 19.18 3.20 -25.58
N GLY A 43 19.02 4.14 -24.66
CA GLY A 43 18.47 5.45 -24.94
C GLY A 43 16.95 5.47 -25.08
N VAL A 44 16.22 4.38 -24.85
CA VAL A 44 14.75 4.42 -24.85
C VAL A 44 14.22 4.89 -23.50
N THR A 45 13.18 5.71 -23.51
CA THR A 45 12.53 6.27 -22.32
C THR A 45 11.29 5.47 -21.95
N LEU A 46 11.29 4.86 -20.78
CA LEU A 46 10.09 4.27 -20.19
C LEU A 46 9.38 5.29 -19.28
N ARG A 47 8.05 5.19 -19.17
CA ARG A 47 7.23 6.08 -18.36
C ARG A 47 6.63 5.36 -17.15
N ALA A 48 6.68 6.01 -16.00
CA ALA A 48 6.16 5.47 -14.76
C ALA A 48 5.32 6.49 -13.99
N ASP A 49 4.36 5.98 -13.21
CA ASP A 49 3.66 6.73 -12.19
C ASP A 49 4.21 6.33 -10.82
N ILE A 50 4.53 7.31 -9.99
CA ILE A 50 5.16 7.13 -8.68
C ILE A 50 4.16 7.57 -7.61
N TYR A 51 3.81 6.64 -6.71
CA TYR A 51 2.99 6.88 -5.54
C TYR A 51 3.91 6.87 -4.33
N ARG A 52 3.91 7.95 -3.55
CA ARG A 52 4.82 8.10 -2.41
C ARG A 52 4.09 8.60 -1.16
N PRO A 53 4.48 8.14 0.04
CA PRO A 53 4.01 8.75 1.28
C PRO A 53 4.42 10.23 1.30
N LYS A 54 3.50 11.11 1.70
CA LYS A 54 3.74 12.53 1.93
C LYS A 54 4.31 12.72 3.34
N ALA A 55 5.51 12.19 3.54
CA ALA A 55 6.28 12.29 4.77
C ALA A 55 7.77 12.24 4.45
N ASP A 56 8.58 12.80 5.34
CA ASP A 56 10.03 12.73 5.22
C ASP A 56 10.56 11.33 5.61
N GLY A 57 11.70 10.96 5.06
CA GLY A 57 12.39 9.70 5.38
C GLY A 57 12.52 8.74 4.19
N LYS A 58 13.03 7.53 4.47
CA LYS A 58 13.19 6.46 3.48
C LYS A 58 12.08 5.44 3.64
N PHE A 59 11.50 5.03 2.52
CA PHE A 59 10.45 4.03 2.45
C PHE A 59 10.87 2.88 1.53
N PRO A 60 10.47 1.63 1.83
CA PRO A 60 10.67 0.51 0.91
C PRO A 60 9.94 0.76 -0.41
N VAL A 61 10.53 0.28 -1.52
CA VAL A 61 9.99 0.50 -2.88
C VAL A 61 9.39 -0.80 -3.42
N LEU A 62 8.18 -0.70 -3.96
CA LEU A 62 7.53 -1.74 -4.75
C LEU A 62 7.52 -1.30 -6.22
N LEU A 63 8.04 -2.15 -7.10
CA LEU A 63 8.07 -1.90 -8.54
C LEU A 63 7.10 -2.84 -9.24
N VAL A 64 6.17 -2.26 -10.00
CA VAL A 64 5.29 -2.98 -10.93
C VAL A 64 5.67 -2.57 -12.35
N ARG A 65 5.96 -3.56 -13.20
CA ARG A 65 6.18 -3.34 -14.63
C ARG A 65 5.10 -4.08 -15.38
N THR A 66 4.29 -3.35 -16.15
CA THR A 66 3.10 -3.91 -16.76
C THR A 66 3.07 -3.68 -18.28
N PRO A 67 2.70 -4.70 -19.08
CA PRO A 67 2.34 -4.53 -20.48
C PRO A 67 0.89 -4.08 -20.68
N TYR A 68 0.15 -3.85 -19.60
CA TYR A 68 -1.24 -3.42 -19.55
C TYR A 68 -1.33 -2.14 -18.72
N ASP A 69 -1.62 -1.01 -19.37
CA ASP A 69 -1.56 0.38 -18.90
C ASP A 69 -1.29 0.57 -17.40
N LYS A 70 -0.17 1.21 -17.05
CA LYS A 70 0.22 1.51 -15.67
C LYS A 70 -0.87 2.22 -14.85
N THR A 71 -1.84 2.87 -15.48
CA THR A 71 -2.99 3.50 -14.79
C THR A 71 -3.87 2.47 -14.06
N GLY A 72 -3.87 1.20 -14.51
CA GLY A 72 -4.57 0.09 -13.84
C GLY A 72 -4.08 -0.20 -12.41
N GLU A 73 -2.86 0.22 -12.07
CA GLU A 73 -2.25 0.02 -10.75
C GLU A 73 -2.61 1.11 -9.74
N MET A 74 -3.48 2.06 -10.08
CA MET A 74 -3.77 3.22 -9.23
C MET A 74 -4.27 2.86 -7.83
N ASN A 75 -5.18 1.88 -7.72
CA ASN A 75 -5.71 1.47 -6.41
C ASN A 75 -4.61 0.86 -5.53
N PHE A 76 -3.80 -0.03 -6.11
CA PHE A 76 -2.67 -0.65 -5.42
C PHE A 76 -1.63 0.40 -5.00
N GLY A 77 -1.25 1.29 -5.92
CA GLY A 77 -0.29 2.37 -5.67
C GLY A 77 -0.70 3.28 -4.51
N LEU A 78 -1.96 3.73 -4.48
CA LEU A 78 -2.49 4.56 -3.40
C LEU A 78 -2.49 3.83 -2.05
N ARG A 79 -3.01 2.59 -2.00
CA ARG A 79 -3.14 1.84 -0.74
C ARG A 79 -1.78 1.43 -0.16
N ALA A 80 -0.87 0.97 -0.99
CA ALA A 80 0.47 0.61 -0.53
C ALA A 80 1.26 1.87 -0.10
N ALA A 81 1.10 2.99 -0.81
CA ALA A 81 1.72 4.25 -0.39
C ALA A 81 1.17 4.79 0.93
N ALA A 82 -0.14 4.71 1.14
CA ALA A 82 -0.74 5.07 2.43
C ALA A 82 -0.23 4.21 3.60
N ARG A 83 0.31 3.01 3.32
CA ARG A 83 0.92 2.09 4.29
C ARG A 83 2.44 2.23 4.43
N GLY A 84 3.05 3.23 3.77
CA GLY A 84 4.48 3.52 3.91
C GLY A 84 5.38 2.83 2.89
N TYR A 85 4.87 2.53 1.69
CA TYR A 85 5.69 2.09 0.56
C TYR A 85 5.79 3.19 -0.50
N VAL A 86 6.89 3.25 -1.24
CA VAL A 86 6.87 3.93 -2.54
C VAL A 86 6.48 2.90 -3.59
N VAL A 87 5.48 3.20 -4.42
CA VAL A 87 5.09 2.33 -5.53
C VAL A 87 5.45 2.99 -6.85
N ILE A 88 6.13 2.26 -7.71
CA ILE A 88 6.45 2.68 -9.08
C ILE A 88 5.70 1.75 -10.02
N SER A 89 4.71 2.28 -10.75
CA SER A 89 4.01 1.55 -11.80
C SER A 89 4.53 2.00 -13.15
N GLN A 90 5.14 1.11 -13.92
CA GLN A 90 5.84 1.45 -15.16
C GLN A 90 5.24 0.70 -16.36
N ASP A 91 4.97 1.44 -17.44
CA ASP A 91 4.67 0.85 -18.73
C ASP A 91 5.94 0.20 -19.29
N VAL A 92 5.87 -1.07 -19.67
CA VAL A 92 7.01 -1.73 -20.35
C VAL A 92 7.28 -1.10 -21.72
N ARG A 93 8.44 -1.42 -22.29
CA ARG A 93 8.87 -0.94 -23.62
C ARG A 93 7.80 -1.17 -24.69
N GLY A 94 7.60 -0.16 -25.54
CA GLY A 94 6.68 -0.18 -26.68
C GLY A 94 5.20 -0.23 -26.28
N ARG A 95 4.87 0.10 -25.03
CA ARG A 95 3.50 0.09 -24.51
C ARG A 95 3.10 1.45 -23.97
N PHE A 96 1.87 1.83 -24.29
CA PHE A 96 1.19 3.05 -23.82
C PHE A 96 2.08 4.29 -23.98
N THR A 97 2.55 4.85 -22.87
CA THR A 97 3.33 6.09 -22.88
C THR A 97 4.84 5.86 -22.92
N SER A 98 5.30 4.61 -22.82
CA SER A 98 6.71 4.25 -22.96
C SER A 98 7.12 4.17 -24.43
N GLU A 99 8.33 4.63 -24.72
CA GLU A 99 8.98 4.46 -26.02
C GLU A 99 9.29 2.97 -26.28
N GLY A 100 9.59 2.63 -27.54
CA GLY A 100 9.83 1.27 -28.03
C GLY A 100 11.19 1.13 -28.68
#